data_AF-E5BH72-F1
#
_entry.id   AF-E5BH72-F1
#
_cell.length_a   1.000
_cell.length_b   1.000
_cell.length_c   1.000
_cell.angle_alpha   90.00
_cell.angle_beta   90.00
_cell.angle_gamma   90.00
#
_symmetry.space_group_name_H-M   'P 1'
#
loop_
_entity.id
_entity.type
_entity.pdbx_description
1 polymer ?
#
loop_
_entity_poly.entity_id
_entity_poly.type
_entity_poly.pdbx_seq_one_letter_code
_entity_poly.pdbx_strand_id
1 'polypeptide(L)'
;MGLFMRIEYLGLVISFFCFLIGIKFPDWDFKWKLRHRSIITHSPLFSTILVFLYYTKLEERLFSYVIASFSFGVAIHMIFDLFPHGWGSGALLKIPIFKITCSPKNSQYFFLFTIILNFFYVLLFLERKEEYFVYILFGFLYMLSRIPYEKKFWRPFGLYFLLIALGALNFVDIALK
;
A
#
# COMPACT_ATOMS: atom_id res chain seq x y z
N MET A 1 15.37 6.51 27.72
CA MET A 1 16.14 6.26 26.48
C MET A 1 15.15 6.19 25.32
N GLY A 2 15.09 7.23 24.48
CA GLY A 2 13.90 7.57 23.68
C GLY A 2 13.56 6.62 22.54
N LEU A 3 12.28 6.61 22.16
CA LEU A 3 11.64 5.86 21.04
C LEU A 3 12.45 5.87 19.73
N PHE A 4 13.24 6.92 19.50
CA PHE A 4 14.03 7.14 18.29
C PHE A 4 15.39 6.42 18.24
N MET A 5 15.90 5.91 19.35
CA MET A 5 17.23 5.28 19.41
C MET A 5 17.30 3.91 18.73
N ARG A 6 16.16 3.33 18.32
CA ARG A 6 16.10 2.02 17.65
C ARG A 6 15.88 2.10 16.15
N ILE A 7 15.23 3.13 15.62
CA ILE A 7 14.91 3.16 14.18
C ILE A 7 16.08 3.72 13.38
N GLU A 8 16.39 3.10 12.25
CA GLU A 8 17.38 3.64 11.30
C GLU A 8 16.82 4.90 10.63
N TYR A 9 17.37 6.06 10.96
CA TYR A 9 16.92 7.35 10.40
C TYR A 9 16.94 7.39 8.87
N LEU A 10 17.95 6.79 8.25
CA LEU A 10 18.01 6.66 6.80
C LEU A 10 16.85 5.81 6.25
N GLY A 11 16.54 4.70 6.93
CA GLY A 11 15.39 3.85 6.62
C GLY A 11 14.06 4.60 6.71
N LEU A 12 13.90 5.51 7.67
CA LEU A 12 12.71 6.38 7.79
C LEU A 12 12.58 7.37 6.64
N VAL A 13 13.69 8.01 6.25
CA VAL A 13 13.71 8.95 5.11
C VAL A 13 13.34 8.22 3.83
N ILE A 14 13.96 7.06 3.59
CA ILE A 14 13.63 6.19 2.45
C ILE A 14 12.16 5.77 2.51
N SER A 15 11.68 5.38 3.69
CA SER A 15 10.30 4.95 3.88
C SER A 15 9.31 6.04 3.46
N PHE A 16 9.54 7.29 3.90
CA PHE A 16 8.68 8.41 3.55
C PHE A 16 8.58 8.62 2.03
N PHE A 17 9.73 8.68 1.33
CA PHE A 17 9.73 8.89 -0.13
C PHE A 17 9.14 7.70 -0.89
N CYS A 18 9.50 6.47 -0.51
CA CYS A 18 8.97 5.26 -1.14
C CYS A 18 7.46 5.11 -0.91
N PHE A 19 6.94 5.53 0.25
CA PHE A 19 5.51 5.59 0.52
C PHE A 19 4.81 6.54 -0.44
N LEU A 20 5.32 7.76 -0.59
CA LEU A 20 4.75 8.75 -1.54
C LEU A 20 4.83 8.26 -2.99
N ILE A 21 5.89 7.55 -3.36
CA ILE A 21 6.01 6.92 -4.69
C ILE A 21 4.95 5.84 -4.85
N GLY A 22 4.82 4.91 -3.89
CA GLY A 22 3.82 3.83 -3.91
C GLY A 22 2.39 4.35 -4.00
N ILE A 23 2.08 5.43 -3.27
CA ILE A 23 0.79 6.12 -3.34
C ILE A 23 0.48 6.64 -4.76
N LYS A 24 1.48 7.19 -5.45
CA LYS A 24 1.32 7.80 -6.78
C LYS A 24 1.46 6.79 -7.91
N PHE A 25 2.04 5.62 -7.66
CA PHE A 25 2.37 4.64 -8.68
C PHE A 25 1.15 4.12 -9.47
N PRO A 26 0.00 3.81 -8.85
CA PRO A 26 -1.18 3.38 -9.59
C PRO A 26 -1.61 4.37 -10.68
N ASP A 27 -1.55 5.67 -10.39
CA ASP A 27 -1.86 6.78 -11.31
C ASP A 27 -0.77 7.03 -12.39
N TRP A 28 0.32 6.26 -12.40
CA TRP A 28 1.27 6.32 -13.51
C TRP A 28 0.70 5.73 -14.79
N ASP A 29 -0.46 5.07 -14.73
CA ASP A 29 -1.22 4.70 -15.92
C ASP A 29 -1.50 5.90 -16.83
N PHE A 30 -1.80 7.06 -16.28
CA PHE A 30 -1.94 8.31 -17.05
C PHE A 30 -0.62 8.70 -17.75
N LYS A 31 0.52 8.57 -17.06
CA LYS A 31 1.85 8.88 -17.62
C LYS A 31 2.23 7.91 -18.74
N TRP A 32 1.86 6.65 -18.59
CA TRP A 32 2.11 5.59 -19.57
C TRP A 32 1.02 5.49 -20.65
N LYS A 33 0.07 6.43 -20.69
CA LYS A 33 -1.05 6.46 -21.63
C LYS A 33 -1.86 5.16 -21.62
N LEU A 34 -1.90 4.48 -20.48
CA LEU A 34 -2.77 3.34 -20.22
C LEU A 34 -4.17 3.86 -19.85
N ARG A 35 -5.17 3.00 -19.99
CA ARG A 35 -6.51 3.34 -19.46
C ARG A 35 -6.42 3.38 -17.94
N HIS A 36 -7.02 4.41 -17.34
CA HIS A 36 -7.05 4.56 -15.88
C HIS A 36 -7.56 3.30 -15.19
N ARG A 37 -6.95 2.95 -14.05
CA ARG A 37 -7.12 1.70 -13.31
C ARG A 37 -6.65 0.50 -14.11
N SER A 38 -5.49 0.66 -14.73
CA SER A 38 -4.82 -0.42 -15.45
C SER A 38 -4.37 -1.52 -14.51
N ILE A 39 -4.64 -2.78 -14.87
CA ILE A 39 -4.13 -3.95 -14.14
C ILE A 39 -2.60 -3.94 -14.01
N ILE A 40 -1.89 -3.27 -14.91
CA ILE A 40 -0.43 -3.16 -14.86
C ILE A 40 0.04 -2.34 -13.64
N THR A 41 -0.64 -1.24 -13.33
CA THR A 41 -0.24 -0.32 -12.25
C THR A 41 -1.01 -0.54 -10.95
N HIS A 42 -2.20 -1.13 -11.03
CA HIS A 42 -3.08 -1.40 -9.89
C HIS A 42 -2.93 -2.84 -9.36
N SER A 43 -2.03 -3.64 -9.93
CA SER A 43 -1.69 -4.96 -9.41
C SER A 43 -0.58 -4.89 -8.36
N PRO A 44 -0.41 -5.94 -7.53
CA PRO A 44 0.75 -6.06 -6.65
C PRO A 44 2.04 -6.41 -7.42
N LEU A 45 2.02 -6.50 -8.75
CA LEU A 45 3.13 -6.99 -9.57
C LEU A 45 4.45 -6.28 -9.28
N PHE A 46 4.44 -4.95 -9.20
CA PHE A 46 5.67 -4.20 -8.96
C PHE A 46 6.23 -4.49 -7.56
N SER A 47 5.38 -4.51 -6.53
CA SER A 47 5.78 -4.90 -5.18
C SER A 47 6.33 -6.33 -5.16
N THR A 48 5.70 -7.27 -5.86
CA THR A 48 6.18 -8.65 -5.98
C THR A 48 7.56 -8.72 -6.66
N ILE A 49 7.82 -7.90 -7.68
CA ILE A 49 9.15 -7.80 -8.31
C ILE A 49 10.19 -7.31 -7.31
N LEU A 50 9.87 -6.30 -6.48
CA LEU A 50 10.80 -5.82 -5.45
C LEU A 50 11.10 -6.92 -4.42
N VAL A 51 10.08 -7.66 -3.98
CA VAL A 51 10.25 -8.82 -3.08
C VAL A 51 11.14 -9.89 -3.72
N PHE A 52 10.91 -10.22 -4.99
CA PHE A 52 11.74 -11.17 -5.74
C PHE A 52 13.20 -10.72 -5.82
N LEU A 53 13.45 -9.43 -6.09
CA LEU A 53 14.81 -8.87 -6.14
C LEU A 53 15.51 -8.92 -4.79
N TYR A 54 14.79 -8.70 -3.68
CA TYR A 54 15.35 -8.84 -2.34
C TYR A 54 15.93 -10.23 -2.12
N TYR A 55 15.09 -11.27 -2.26
CA TYR A 55 15.48 -12.65 -1.98
C TYR A 55 16.45 -13.27 -2.99
N THR A 56 16.71 -12.61 -4.12
CA THR A 56 17.62 -13.14 -5.14
C THR A 56 18.92 -12.37 -5.29
N LYS A 57 18.98 -11.11 -4.83
CA LYS A 57 20.08 -10.20 -5.16
C LYS A 57 20.45 -9.18 -4.07
N LEU A 58 19.54 -8.84 -3.15
CA LEU A 58 19.63 -7.59 -2.39
C LEU A 58 19.10 -7.74 -0.96
N GLU A 59 19.46 -8.82 -0.25
CA GLU A 59 19.05 -9.05 1.15
C GLU A 59 19.64 -8.01 2.12
N GLU A 60 19.16 -6.78 2.01
CA GLU A 60 19.69 -5.57 2.64
C GLU A 60 18.57 -4.86 3.40
N ARG A 61 18.85 -4.49 4.65
CA ARG A 61 17.85 -3.88 5.54
C ARG A 61 17.22 -2.61 4.96
N LEU A 62 18.02 -1.80 4.26
CA LEU A 62 17.51 -0.59 3.59
C LEU A 62 16.49 -0.91 2.49
N PHE A 63 16.66 -2.02 1.79
CA PHE A 63 15.74 -2.44 0.73
C PHE A 63 14.41 -2.97 1.30
N SER A 64 14.42 -3.53 2.52
CA SER A 64 13.20 -3.87 3.26
C SER A 64 12.29 -2.66 3.46
N TYR A 65 12.84 -1.48 3.80
CA TYR A 65 12.06 -0.24 3.90
C TYR A 65 11.48 0.20 2.55
N VAL A 66 12.22 0.02 1.44
CA VAL A 66 11.72 0.33 0.10
C VAL A 66 10.49 -0.52 -0.22
N ILE A 67 10.58 -1.84 0.00
CA ILE A 67 9.49 -2.79 -0.26
C ILE A 67 8.29 -2.49 0.60
N ALA A 68 8.49 -2.39 1.92
CA ALA A 68 7.41 -2.16 2.86
C ALA A 68 6.71 -0.82 2.55
N SER A 69 7.45 0.27 2.37
CA SER A 69 6.86 1.58 2.14
C SER A 69 6.15 1.70 0.80
N PHE A 70 6.76 1.18 -0.27
CA PHE A 70 6.12 1.18 -1.58
C PHE A 70 4.81 0.37 -1.54
N SER A 71 4.87 -0.85 -0.98
CA SER A 71 3.70 -1.72 -0.86
C SER A 71 2.61 -1.07 -0.01
N PHE A 72 2.97 -0.44 1.10
CA PHE A 72 2.02 0.28 1.95
C PHE A 72 1.34 1.42 1.21
N GLY A 73 2.11 2.21 0.44
CA GLY A 73 1.56 3.27 -0.39
C GLY A 73 0.57 2.76 -1.42
N VAL A 74 0.90 1.67 -2.13
CA VAL A 74 -0.03 1.03 -3.08
C VAL A 74 -1.29 0.53 -2.37
N ALA A 75 -1.16 -0.11 -1.20
CA ALA A 75 -2.31 -0.59 -0.44
C ALA A 75 -3.25 0.57 -0.04
N ILE A 76 -2.71 1.68 0.48
CA ILE A 76 -3.51 2.86 0.84
C ILE A 76 -4.22 3.46 -0.39
N HIS A 77 -3.53 3.55 -1.53
CA HIS A 77 -4.18 4.00 -2.77
C HIS A 77 -5.36 3.08 -3.13
N MET A 78 -5.14 1.77 -3.13
CA MET A 78 -6.19 0.80 -3.47
C MET A 78 -7.38 0.83 -2.49
N ILE A 79 -7.18 1.19 -1.22
CA ILE A 79 -8.29 1.37 -0.26
C ILE A 79 -9.25 2.46 -0.74
N PHE A 80 -8.74 3.60 -1.24
CA PHE A 80 -9.60 4.64 -1.81
C PHE A 80 -10.30 4.15 -3.07
N ASP A 81 -9.56 3.45 -3.94
CA ASP A 81 -10.07 2.92 -5.20
C ASP A 81 -11.13 1.82 -5.06
N LEU A 82 -11.12 1.10 -3.92
CA LEU A 82 -12.15 0.14 -3.54
C LEU A 82 -13.48 0.82 -3.17
N PHE A 83 -13.46 2.11 -2.80
CA PHE A 83 -14.64 2.85 -2.40
C PHE A 83 -14.92 4.06 -3.31
N PRO A 84 -15.02 3.90 -4.65
CA PRO A 84 -15.23 5.02 -5.57
C PRO A 84 -16.64 5.62 -5.40
N HIS A 85 -16.86 6.87 -5.79
CA HIS A 85 -18.17 7.56 -5.71
C HIS A 85 -19.30 6.73 -6.32
N GLY A 86 -19.03 6.12 -7.47
CA GLY A 86 -19.89 5.11 -8.08
C GLY A 86 -19.07 4.18 -8.96
N TRP A 87 -19.58 2.97 -9.18
CA TRP A 87 -18.94 1.95 -10.01
C TRP A 87 -19.24 2.13 -11.51
N GLY A 88 -18.98 3.34 -12.01
CA GLY A 88 -19.03 3.65 -13.44
C GLY A 88 -17.73 3.28 -14.17
N SER A 89 -17.71 3.37 -15.50
CA SER A 89 -16.59 2.89 -16.33
C SER A 89 -15.20 3.38 -15.88
N GLY A 90 -15.07 4.63 -15.44
CA GLY A 90 -13.80 5.18 -14.95
C GLY A 90 -13.29 4.53 -13.65
N ALA A 91 -14.17 3.91 -12.87
CA ALA A 91 -13.83 3.26 -11.61
C ALA A 91 -13.44 1.77 -11.77
N LEU A 92 -13.69 1.20 -12.96
CA LEU A 92 -13.51 -0.22 -13.23
C LEU A 92 -12.08 -0.54 -13.66
N LEU A 93 -11.56 -1.67 -13.17
CA LEU A 93 -10.27 -2.20 -13.57
C LEU A 93 -10.24 -2.44 -15.09
N LYS A 94 -9.12 -2.07 -15.72
CA LYS A 94 -8.89 -2.19 -17.15
C LYS A 94 -7.74 -3.13 -17.43
N ILE A 95 -7.92 -3.99 -18.44
CA ILE A 95 -6.85 -4.82 -18.98
C ILE A 95 -6.46 -4.22 -20.32
N PRO A 96 -5.38 -3.41 -20.39
CA PRO A 96 -5.10 -2.58 -21.56
C PRO A 96 -4.79 -3.41 -22.81
N ILE A 97 -4.08 -4.52 -22.66
CA ILE A 97 -3.66 -5.40 -23.77
C ILE A 97 -4.89 -5.92 -24.55
N PHE A 98 -5.94 -6.32 -23.85
CA PHE A 98 -7.17 -6.88 -24.44
C PHE A 98 -8.31 -5.85 -24.57
N LYS A 99 -8.07 -4.59 -24.19
CA LYS A 99 -9.08 -3.52 -24.13
C LYS A 99 -10.31 -3.86 -23.27
N ILE A 100 -10.20 -4.83 -22.35
CA ILE A 100 -11.29 -5.29 -21.48
C ILE A 100 -11.50 -4.29 -20.34
N THR A 101 -12.78 -4.07 -20.00
CA THR A 101 -13.21 -3.43 -18.76
C THR A 101 -13.83 -4.49 -17.87
N CYS A 102 -13.31 -4.65 -16.66
CA CYS A 102 -13.84 -5.61 -15.69
C CYS A 102 -15.19 -5.14 -15.14
N SER A 103 -15.99 -6.09 -14.63
CA SER A 103 -17.21 -5.75 -13.89
C SER A 103 -16.88 -5.06 -12.55
N PRO A 104 -17.84 -4.36 -11.92
CA PRO A 104 -17.66 -3.78 -10.58
C PRO A 104 -17.16 -4.81 -9.57
N LYS A 105 -17.79 -5.98 -9.53
CA LYS A 105 -17.47 -7.06 -8.59
C LYS A 105 -16.05 -7.60 -8.79
N ASN A 106 -15.63 -7.82 -10.05
CA ASN A 106 -14.28 -8.28 -10.34
C ASN A 106 -13.22 -7.21 -10.01
N SER A 107 -13.54 -5.94 -10.25
CA SER A 107 -12.66 -4.82 -9.88
C SER A 107 -12.48 -4.73 -8.37
N GLN A 108 -13.56 -4.86 -7.59
CA GLN A 108 -13.53 -4.90 -6.13
C GLN A 108 -12.66 -6.05 -5.60
N TYR A 109 -12.87 -7.27 -6.10
CA TYR A 109 -12.06 -8.42 -5.70
C TYR A 109 -10.59 -8.23 -6.02
N PHE A 110 -10.28 -7.63 -7.17
CA PHE A 110 -8.91 -7.36 -7.55
C PHE A 110 -8.24 -6.30 -6.67
N PHE A 111 -8.93 -5.19 -6.37
CA PHE A 111 -8.41 -4.17 -5.46
C PHE A 111 -8.23 -4.73 -4.05
N LEU A 112 -9.20 -5.51 -3.55
CA LEU A 112 -9.08 -6.18 -2.26
C LEU A 112 -7.88 -7.15 -2.21
N PHE A 113 -7.70 -7.97 -3.25
CA PHE A 113 -6.53 -8.84 -3.38
C PHE A 113 -5.22 -8.04 -3.36
N THR A 114 -5.17 -6.93 -4.09
CA THR A 114 -3.99 -6.06 -4.14
C THR A 114 -3.69 -5.42 -2.78
N ILE A 115 -4.72 -4.97 -2.06
CA ILE A 115 -4.60 -4.43 -0.68
C ILE A 115 -4.00 -5.50 0.23
N ILE A 116 -4.59 -6.70 0.25
CA ILE A 116 -4.17 -7.80 1.14
C ILE A 116 -2.72 -8.18 0.85
N LEU A 117 -2.35 -8.41 -0.42
CA LEU A 117 -1.01 -8.87 -0.75
C LEU A 117 0.06 -7.80 -0.47
N ASN A 118 -0.22 -6.53 -0.79
CA ASN A 118 0.71 -5.45 -0.46
C ASN A 118 0.84 -5.25 1.05
N PHE A 119 -0.27 -5.31 1.81
CA PHE A 119 -0.20 -5.21 3.27
C PHE A 119 0.55 -6.39 3.89
N PHE A 120 0.40 -7.61 3.34
CA PHE A 120 1.22 -8.74 3.71
C PHE A 120 2.72 -8.47 3.51
N TYR A 121 3.13 -7.87 2.37
CA TYR A 121 4.53 -7.47 2.16
C TYR A 121 5.01 -6.41 3.17
N VAL A 122 4.14 -5.50 3.61
CA VAL A 122 4.50 -4.58 4.71
C VAL A 122 4.88 -5.37 5.96
N LEU A 123 4.03 -6.29 6.38
CA LEU A 123 4.24 -7.10 7.59
C LEU A 123 5.45 -8.03 7.46
N LEU A 124 5.72 -8.54 6.26
CA LEU A 124 6.85 -9.43 5.99
C LEU A 124 8.21 -8.73 6.16
N PHE A 125 8.29 -7.43 5.86
CA PHE A 125 9.56 -6.67 5.81
C PHE A 125 9.75 -5.69 6.98
N LEU A 126 8.71 -5.42 7.77
CA LEU A 126 8.83 -4.68 9.02
C LEU A 126 9.27 -5.62 10.14
N GLU A 127 10.31 -5.24 10.87
CA GLU A 127 10.89 -6.08 11.92
C GLU A 127 10.49 -5.60 13.31
N ARG A 128 10.11 -4.32 13.45
CA ARG A 128 9.92 -3.67 14.74
C ARG A 128 8.57 -3.00 14.87
N LYS A 129 7.99 -3.09 16.07
CA LYS A 129 6.71 -2.44 16.40
C LYS A 129 6.77 -0.92 16.23
N GLU A 130 7.93 -0.31 16.49
CA GLU A 130 8.13 1.13 16.33
C GLU A 130 8.06 1.54 14.85
N GLU A 131 8.58 0.72 13.93
CA GLU A 131 8.45 0.96 12.48
C GLU A 131 6.99 0.80 12.05
N TYR A 132 6.31 -0.22 12.57
CA TYR A 132 4.89 -0.42 12.32
C TYR A 132 4.06 0.79 12.77
N PHE A 133 4.35 1.35 13.95
CA PHE A 133 3.71 2.58 14.43
C PHE A 133 3.94 3.77 13.50
N VAL A 134 5.14 3.93 12.95
CA VAL A 134 5.43 4.99 11.96
C VAL A 134 4.57 4.81 10.71
N TYR A 135 4.40 3.58 10.23
CA TYR A 135 3.57 3.31 9.05
C TYR A 135 2.08 3.58 9.34
N ILE A 136 1.60 3.25 10.55
CA ILE A 136 0.27 3.65 11.00
C ILE A 136 0.11 5.18 10.92
N LEU A 137 1.14 5.93 11.31
CA LEU A 137 1.11 7.39 11.23
C LEU A 137 1.12 7.89 9.78
N PHE A 138 1.96 7.32 8.90
CA PHE A 138 2.00 7.68 7.47
C PHE A 138 0.64 7.48 6.80
N GLY A 139 0.04 6.31 6.98
CA GLY A 139 -1.27 5.99 6.42
C GLY A 139 -2.33 6.93 6.95
N PHE A 140 -2.40 7.09 8.28
CA PHE A 140 -3.39 7.94 8.93
C PHE A 140 -3.31 9.40 8.47
N LEU A 141 -2.11 10.00 8.49
CA LEU A 141 -1.89 11.38 8.04
C LEU A 141 -2.23 11.57 6.56
N TYR A 142 -1.83 10.62 5.71
CA TYR A 142 -2.20 10.68 4.30
C TYR A 142 -3.71 10.62 4.12
N MET A 143 -4.40 9.70 4.79
CA MET A 143 -5.86 9.59 4.66
C MET A 143 -6.58 10.84 5.15
N LEU A 144 -6.13 11.44 6.26
CA LEU A 144 -6.65 12.73 6.73
C LEU A 144 -6.53 13.82 5.65
N SER A 145 -5.38 13.89 4.96
CA SER A 145 -5.17 14.85 3.88
C SER A 145 -6.10 14.66 2.67
N ARG A 146 -6.71 13.47 2.53
CA ARG A 146 -7.61 13.13 1.41
C ARG A 146 -9.09 13.38 1.69
N ILE A 147 -9.49 13.60 2.94
CA ILE A 147 -10.88 13.85 3.33
C ILE A 147 -11.55 14.96 2.49
N PRO A 148 -10.92 16.13 2.25
CA PRO A 148 -11.56 17.22 1.51
C PRO A 148 -11.89 16.86 0.05
N TYR A 149 -11.12 15.94 -0.54
CA TYR A 149 -11.21 15.56 -1.94
C TYR A 149 -12.14 14.36 -2.14
N GLU A 150 -12.02 13.36 -1.28
CA GLU A 150 -12.73 12.08 -1.42
C GLU A 150 -14.17 12.13 -0.92
N LYS A 151 -14.52 13.10 -0.05
CA LYS A 151 -15.85 13.24 0.59
C LYS A 151 -16.37 11.95 1.26
N LYS A 152 -15.46 10.99 1.50
CA LYS A 152 -15.72 9.68 2.08
C LYS A 152 -14.76 9.43 3.21
N PHE A 153 -15.32 9.27 4.39
CA PHE A 153 -14.55 9.07 5.61
C PHE A 153 -14.65 7.61 6.08
N TRP A 154 -15.86 7.16 6.43
CA TRP A 154 -16.03 5.93 7.21
C TRP A 154 -15.52 4.64 6.56
N ARG A 155 -15.72 4.44 5.25
CA ARG A 155 -15.36 3.16 4.59
C ARG A 155 -13.85 2.98 4.41
N PRO A 156 -13.10 3.96 3.83
CA PRO A 156 -11.64 3.87 3.78
C PRO A 156 -11.01 3.75 5.18
N PHE A 157 -11.45 4.58 6.14
CA PHE A 157 -10.95 4.52 7.53
C PHE A 157 -11.27 3.20 8.22
N GLY A 158 -12.47 2.65 8.03
CA GLY A 158 -12.85 1.36 8.60
C GLY A 158 -11.97 0.22 8.11
N LEU A 159 -11.73 0.12 6.79
CA LEU A 159 -10.85 -0.90 6.24
C LEU A 159 -9.40 -0.70 6.68
N TYR A 160 -8.92 0.55 6.69
CA TYR A 160 -7.59 0.88 7.17
C TYR A 160 -7.38 0.44 8.63
N PHE A 161 -8.28 0.80 9.54
CA PHE A 161 -8.16 0.40 10.95
C PHE A 161 -8.27 -1.11 11.14
N LEU A 162 -9.10 -1.79 10.36
CA LEU A 162 -9.16 -3.25 10.37
C LEU A 162 -7.81 -3.87 9.99
N LEU A 163 -7.18 -3.41 8.90
CA LEU A 163 -5.85 -3.89 8.48
C LEU A 163 -4.81 -3.62 9.56
N ILE A 164 -4.81 -2.42 10.15
CA ILE A 164 -3.87 -2.07 11.21
C ILE A 164 -4.06 -2.93 12.47
N ALA A 165 -5.31 -3.19 12.87
CA ALA A 165 -5.60 -4.05 14.01
C ALA A 165 -5.13 -5.49 13.77
N LEU A 166 -5.38 -6.03 12.58
CA LEU A 166 -4.91 -7.37 12.20
C LEU A 166 -3.38 -7.43 12.12
N GLY A 167 -2.74 -6.41 11.54
CA GLY A 167 -1.29 -6.36 11.43
C GLY A 167 -0.59 -6.24 12.78
N ALA A 168 -1.21 -5.56 13.75
CA ALA A 168 -0.67 -5.43 15.11
C ALA A 168 -0.45 -6.79 15.80
N LEU A 169 -1.23 -7.81 15.44
CA LEU A 169 -1.07 -9.18 15.96
C LEU A 169 0.32 -9.76 15.67
N ASN A 170 0.98 -9.35 14.58
CA ASN A 170 2.35 -9.78 14.25
C ASN A 170 3.42 -9.26 15.23
N PHE A 171 3.08 -8.27 16.04
CA PHE A 171 4.00 -7.63 16.98
C PHE A 171 3.64 -7.88 18.45
N VAL A 172 2.62 -8.69 18.72
CA VAL A 172 2.18 -9.03 20.10
C VAL A 172 3.18 -9.96 20.79
N ASP A 173 3.74 -10.94 20.08
CA ASP A 173 4.65 -11.94 20.67
C ASP A 173 6.07 -11.40 20.98
N ILE A 174 6.45 -10.26 20.37
CA ILE A 174 7.73 -9.59 20.65
C ILE A 174 7.70 -8.89 22.02
N ALA A 175 6.51 -8.65 22.60
CA ALA A 175 6.37 -7.98 23.90
C ALA A 175 6.34 -8.94 25.10
N LEU A 176 6.30 -10.26 24.87
CA LEU A 176 6.22 -11.30 25.90
C LEU A 176 7.53 -12.08 26.11
N LYS A 177 8.62 -11.66 25.45
CA LYS A 177 10.00 -12.10 25.68
C LYS A 177 10.84 -10.92 26.14
#